data_AF-C6TEM9-F1
#
_entry.id   AF-C6TEM9-F1
#
_cell.length_a   1.000
_cell.length_b   1.000
_cell.length_c   1.000
_cell.angle_alpha   90.00
_cell.angle_beta   90.00
_cell.angle_gamma   90.00
#
_symmetry.space_group_name_H-M   'P 1'
#
loop_
_entity.id
_entity.type
_entity.pdbx_description
1 polymer ?
#
loop_
_entity_poly.entity_id
_entity_poly.type
_entity_poly.pdbx_seq_one_letter_code
_entity_poly.pdbx_strand_id
1 'polypeptide(L)'
;MGVDLRQVVAGVLTLTMFVMLIHMIKRDHFDAVDDKLPGTEDVSFESTNFDTTHVRKNIGIWKGDGDELKPCWLKPSEDNVDQTEGFVTFSLTNGPEYHISQIADAVLVARSLGATLVIPDIRGSQPGDKRNFEDIYDVDVFMKSMEGVVRVLKDLPSHVSTHKIAAVKVPNRVTEDYIAQHVEPIYRSKGSVRLATYFPSINMRKAGEKK
;
A
#
# COMPACT_ATOMS: atom_id res chain seq x y z
N MET A 1 -55.66 -23.41 -28.12
CA MET A 1 -54.28 -22.91 -28.19
C MET A 1 -53.36 -24.02 -27.71
N GLY A 2 -52.74 -24.76 -28.62
CA GLY A 2 -51.80 -25.83 -28.27
C GLY A 2 -50.40 -25.23 -28.22
N VAL A 3 -49.70 -25.38 -27.10
CA VAL A 3 -48.30 -24.96 -26.99
C VAL A 3 -47.46 -25.94 -27.80
N ASP A 4 -46.66 -25.42 -28.72
CA ASP A 4 -45.87 -26.25 -29.62
C ASP A 4 -44.79 -27.02 -28.82
N LEU A 5 -44.85 -28.35 -28.83
CA LEU A 5 -44.02 -29.21 -27.98
C LEU A 5 -42.52 -28.95 -28.21
N ARG A 6 -42.16 -28.55 -29.44
CA ARG A 6 -40.78 -28.18 -29.80
C ARG A 6 -40.31 -26.92 -29.07
N GLN A 7 -41.20 -25.95 -28.87
CA GLN A 7 -40.90 -24.72 -28.15
C GLN A 7 -40.74 -24.98 -26.65
N VAL A 8 -41.52 -25.91 -26.10
CA VAL A 8 -41.39 -26.35 -24.70
C VAL A 8 -40.04 -27.07 -24.50
N VAL A 9 -39.67 -27.98 -25.39
CA VAL A 9 -38.39 -28.71 -25.32
C VAL A 9 -37.21 -27.76 -25.48
N ALA A 10 -37.27 -26.80 -26.40
CA ALA A 10 -36.24 -25.77 -26.55
C ALA A 10 -36.12 -24.88 -25.30
N GLY A 11 -37.25 -24.55 -24.66
CA GLY A 11 -37.27 -23.79 -23.40
C GLY A 11 -36.63 -24.56 -22.24
N VAL A 12 -36.91 -25.85 -22.12
CA VAL A 12 -36.31 -26.70 -21.07
C VAL A 12 -34.81 -26.86 -21.30
N LEU A 13 -34.38 -27.09 -22.54
CA LEU A 13 -32.97 -27.30 -22.88
C LEU A 13 -32.12 -26.03 -22.69
N THR A 14 -32.69 -24.87 -22.99
CA THR A 14 -32.02 -23.59 -22.71
C THR A 14 -31.93 -23.32 -21.21
N LEU A 15 -33.00 -23.55 -20.45
CA LEU A 15 -32.98 -23.39 -18.99
C LEU A 15 -31.93 -24.30 -18.32
N THR A 16 -31.83 -25.57 -18.72
CA THR A 16 -30.85 -26.50 -18.15
C THR A 16 -29.41 -26.09 -18.48
N MET A 17 -29.15 -25.57 -19.68
CA MET A 17 -27.83 -25.06 -20.06
C MET A 17 -27.41 -23.86 -19.20
N PHE A 18 -28.33 -22.92 -18.92
CA PHE A 18 -28.08 -21.79 -18.02
C PHE A 18 -27.82 -22.25 -16.57
N VAL A 19 -28.55 -23.25 -16.08
CA VAL A 19 -28.32 -23.81 -14.74
C VAL A 19 -26.93 -24.46 -14.64
N MET A 20 -26.49 -25.19 -15.66
CA MET A 20 -25.15 -25.79 -15.68
C MET A 20 -24.04 -24.72 -15.74
N LEU A 21 -24.22 -23.65 -16.51
CA LEU A 21 -23.29 -22.51 -16.55
C LEU A 21 -23.19 -21.78 -15.21
N ILE A 22 -24.34 -21.52 -14.55
CA ILE A 22 -24.36 -20.93 -13.20
C ILE A 22 -23.63 -21.83 -12.19
N HIS A 23 -23.78 -23.15 -12.32
CA HIS A 23 -23.15 -24.11 -11.44
C HIS A 23 -21.63 -24.25 -11.67
N MET A 24 -21.14 -24.04 -12.90
CA MET A 24 -19.70 -23.95 -13.18
C MET A 24 -19.08 -22.68 -12.57
N ILE A 25 -19.73 -21.52 -12.72
CA ILE A 25 -19.27 -20.25 -12.11
C ILE A 25 -19.18 -20.37 -10.59
N LYS A 26 -20.05 -21.15 -9.95
CA LYS A 26 -20.07 -21.33 -8.50
C LYS A 26 -19.02 -22.30 -7.96
N ARG A 27 -18.44 -23.16 -8.80
CA ARG A 27 -17.41 -24.14 -8.39
C ARG A 27 -15.99 -23.66 -8.62
N ASP A 28 -15.77 -22.70 -9.51
CA ASP A 28 -14.42 -22.44 -10.01
C ASP A 28 -13.59 -21.47 -9.16
N HIS A 29 -14.08 -20.84 -8.09
CA HIS A 29 -13.20 -20.09 -7.19
C HIS A 29 -13.66 -20.06 -5.73
N PHE A 30 -12.74 -20.49 -4.85
CA PHE A 30 -12.68 -20.41 -3.40
C PHE A 30 -13.23 -21.58 -2.58
N ASP A 31 -12.75 -22.81 -2.85
CA ASP A 31 -12.48 -23.75 -1.74
C ASP A 31 -11.04 -23.47 -1.28
N ALA A 32 -10.89 -22.76 -0.16
CA ALA A 32 -9.63 -22.75 0.57
C ALA A 32 -9.47 -24.15 1.18
N VAL A 33 -8.59 -24.95 0.61
CA VAL A 33 -8.15 -26.20 1.23
C VAL A 33 -7.44 -25.82 2.53
N ASP A 34 -8.10 -26.07 3.65
CA ASP A 34 -7.51 -26.03 4.99
C ASP A 34 -6.54 -27.21 5.15
N ASP A 35 -5.32 -27.05 4.61
CA ASP A 35 -4.22 -27.97 4.92
C ASP A 35 -3.71 -27.68 6.32
N LYS A 36 -4.28 -28.41 7.29
CA LYS A 36 -3.90 -28.39 8.70
C LYS A 36 -2.52 -29.03 8.88
N LEU A 37 -1.46 -28.22 8.91
CA LEU A 37 -0.13 -28.63 9.41
C LEU A 37 -0.23 -29.00 10.90
N PRO A 38 0.36 -30.11 11.36
CA PRO A 38 0.20 -30.54 12.74
C PRO A 38 1.21 -29.81 13.65
N GLY A 39 0.68 -29.12 14.66
CA GLY A 39 1.40 -28.77 15.88
C GLY A 39 1.59 -27.28 16.11
N THR A 40 0.59 -26.62 16.71
CA THR A 40 0.72 -25.90 17.99
C THR A 40 -0.65 -25.41 18.47
N GLU A 41 -0.76 -25.32 19.79
CA GLU A 41 -1.93 -25.26 20.69
C GLU A 41 -3.05 -24.23 20.36
N ASP A 42 -4.27 -24.76 20.39
CA ASP A 42 -5.58 -24.26 20.83
C ASP A 42 -5.91 -22.75 20.75
N VAL A 43 -6.65 -22.37 19.69
CA VAL A 43 -7.64 -21.27 19.79
C VAL A 43 -8.92 -21.71 19.07
N SER A 44 -10.01 -21.80 19.82
CA SER A 44 -11.36 -22.09 19.34
C SER A 44 -11.91 -20.89 18.55
N PHE A 45 -12.22 -21.08 17.26
CA PHE A 45 -12.99 -20.12 16.47
C PHE A 45 -14.44 -20.62 16.35
N GLU A 46 -15.38 -19.86 16.92
CA GLU A 46 -16.81 -20.16 16.85
C GLU A 46 -17.38 -19.62 15.52
N SER A 47 -17.77 -20.54 14.65
CA SER A 47 -18.36 -20.24 13.34
C SER A 47 -19.86 -19.93 13.48
N THR A 48 -20.23 -18.65 13.42
CA THR A 48 -21.63 -18.22 13.27
C THR A 48 -22.08 -18.30 11.82
N ASN A 49 -23.12 -19.11 11.57
CA ASN A 49 -23.77 -19.28 10.26
C ASN A 49 -24.52 -18.00 9.85
N PHE A 50 -24.20 -17.43 8.68
CA PHE A 50 -24.94 -16.30 8.11
C PHE A 50 -25.92 -16.77 7.02
N ASP A 51 -27.20 -16.78 7.37
CA ASP A 51 -28.32 -17.15 6.51
C ASP A 51 -28.58 -16.08 5.44
N THR A 52 -28.58 -16.49 4.17
CA THR A 52 -28.63 -15.61 2.99
C THR A 52 -30.05 -15.52 2.44
N THR A 53 -30.95 -14.86 3.17
CA THR A 53 -32.25 -14.44 2.61
C THR A 53 -32.55 -13.00 3.02
N HIS A 54 -32.16 -12.04 2.18
CA HIS A 54 -32.80 -10.71 1.94
C HIS A 54 -31.83 -9.80 1.17
N VAL A 55 -31.49 -10.15 -0.08
CA VAL A 55 -30.80 -9.21 -0.97
C VAL A 55 -31.85 -8.26 -1.55
N ARG A 56 -32.11 -7.14 -0.87
CA ARG A 56 -32.74 -5.97 -1.50
C ARG A 56 -32.19 -4.66 -0.96
N LYS A 57 -31.58 -3.91 -1.88
CA LYS A 57 -31.30 -2.46 -1.84
C LYS A 57 -30.41 -1.96 -0.70
N ASN A 58 -29.12 -1.84 -1.01
CA ASN A 58 -28.37 -0.58 -1.11
C ASN A 58 -26.88 -0.93 -1.01
N ILE A 59 -26.24 -1.13 -2.16
CA ILE A 59 -24.79 -1.24 -2.24
C ILE A 59 -24.21 0.17 -2.04
N GLY A 60 -24.13 0.57 -0.78
CA GLY A 60 -23.16 1.54 -0.30
C GLY A 60 -21.84 0.81 -0.11
N ILE A 61 -21.18 0.42 -1.22
CA ILE A 61 -19.94 -0.38 -1.21
C ILE A 61 -18.74 0.40 -0.61
N TRP A 62 -18.88 1.68 -0.32
CA TRP A 62 -17.84 2.51 0.29
C TRP A 62 -18.37 3.34 1.46
N LYS A 63 -19.19 2.72 2.31
CA LYS A 63 -19.50 3.29 3.62
C LYS A 63 -19.80 2.18 4.61
N GLY A 64 -18.74 1.46 4.95
CA GLY A 64 -18.74 0.58 6.10
C GLY A 64 -17.45 0.86 6.84
N ASP A 65 -17.57 1.14 8.13
CA ASP A 65 -16.49 0.98 9.09
C ASP A 65 -16.01 -0.48 8.99
N GLY A 66 -15.14 -0.75 8.03
CA GLY A 66 -14.45 -2.02 7.93
C GLY A 66 -13.53 -2.10 9.13
N ASP A 67 -13.58 -3.22 9.85
CA ASP A 67 -12.75 -3.47 11.03
C ASP A 67 -11.34 -2.93 10.81
N GLU A 68 -10.91 -2.02 11.69
CA GLU A 68 -9.62 -1.34 11.61
C GLU A 68 -8.52 -2.39 11.42
N LEU A 69 -7.91 -2.42 10.22
CA LEU A 69 -6.92 -3.42 9.86
C LEU A 69 -5.77 -3.36 10.87
N LYS A 70 -5.54 -4.46 11.60
CA LYS A 70 -4.43 -4.54 12.54
C LYS A 70 -3.12 -4.62 11.76
N PRO A 71 -2.11 -3.79 12.10
CA PRO A 71 -0.80 -3.89 11.46
C PRO A 71 -0.17 -5.24 11.78
N CYS A 72 0.40 -5.90 10.77
CA CYS A 72 1.15 -7.16 10.93
C CYS A 72 2.59 -6.95 11.45
N TRP A 73 2.90 -5.76 11.97
CA TRP A 73 4.21 -5.39 12.46
C TRP A 73 4.08 -4.76 13.84
N LEU A 74 5.10 -4.97 14.66
CA LEU A 74 5.18 -4.33 15.97
C LEU A 74 5.62 -2.89 15.77
N LYS A 75 4.88 -1.95 16.37
CA LYS A 75 5.38 -0.60 16.49
C LYS A 75 6.74 -0.66 17.18
N PRO A 76 7.76 0.02 16.62
CA PRO A 76 9.03 0.11 17.32
C PRO A 76 8.82 0.68 18.72
N SER A 77 9.67 0.28 19.66
CA SER A 77 9.75 1.00 20.94
C SER A 77 10.01 2.48 20.66
N GLU A 78 9.50 3.35 21.54
CA GLU A 78 9.96 4.73 21.66
C GLU A 78 11.41 4.72 22.19
N ASP A 79 12.32 4.07 21.46
CA ASP A 79 13.74 4.31 21.62
C ASP A 79 13.93 5.79 21.31
N ASN A 80 14.60 6.50 22.22
CA ASN A 80 14.82 7.94 22.16
C ASN A 80 15.68 8.30 20.95
N VAL A 81 15.11 8.25 19.74
CA VAL A 81 15.71 8.87 18.57
C VAL A 81 15.56 10.37 18.78
N ASP A 82 16.69 11.04 19.04
CA ASP A 82 16.73 12.47 19.26
C ASP A 82 16.07 13.19 18.07
N GLN A 83 14.95 13.84 18.37
CA GLN A 83 14.18 14.53 17.34
C GLN A 83 14.94 15.79 16.92
N THR A 84 15.08 15.95 15.60
CA THR A 84 15.71 17.13 15.01
C THR A 84 14.64 18.07 14.44
N GLU A 85 14.97 19.34 14.24
CA GLU A 85 14.06 20.33 13.62
C GLU A 85 13.97 20.19 12.09
N GLY A 86 14.69 19.23 11.51
CA GLY A 86 14.79 19.06 10.08
C GLY A 86 13.68 18.24 9.44
N PHE A 87 13.61 18.34 8.11
CA PHE A 87 12.54 17.76 7.31
C PHE A 87 13.07 16.80 6.24
N VAL A 88 12.33 15.72 6.04
CA VAL A 88 12.47 14.82 4.89
C VAL A 88 11.26 15.02 3.99
N THR A 89 11.53 15.43 2.76
CA THR A 89 10.52 15.61 1.71
C THR A 89 10.74 14.61 0.60
N PHE A 90 9.70 14.23 -0.12
CA PHE A 90 9.82 13.31 -1.26
C PHE A 90 8.62 13.48 -2.19
N SER A 91 8.71 12.86 -3.37
CA SER A 91 7.63 12.83 -4.35
C SER A 91 7.37 11.37 -4.73
N LEU A 92 6.09 11.01 -4.81
CA LEU A 92 5.66 9.73 -5.36
C LEU A 92 5.69 9.80 -6.88
N THR A 93 6.20 8.76 -7.51
CA THR A 93 6.35 8.69 -8.96
C THR A 93 5.89 7.32 -9.45
N ASN A 94 5.64 7.23 -10.75
CA ASN A 94 5.23 5.99 -11.42
C ASN A 94 3.78 5.61 -11.07
N GLY A 95 3.59 4.56 -10.29
CA GLY A 95 2.29 3.97 -10.00
C GLY A 95 2.16 3.56 -8.53
N PRO A 96 0.94 3.26 -8.06
CA PRO A 96 0.65 2.93 -6.66
C PRO A 96 1.54 1.80 -6.09
N GLU A 97 1.92 0.84 -6.91
CA GLU A 97 2.83 -0.25 -6.56
C GLU A 97 4.24 0.24 -6.17
N TYR A 98 4.70 1.34 -6.78
CA TYR A 98 5.96 1.99 -6.43
C TYR A 98 5.79 2.88 -5.22
N HIS A 99 4.65 3.55 -5.07
CA HIS A 99 4.40 4.49 -3.99
C HIS A 99 4.61 3.85 -2.62
N ILE A 100 4.14 2.61 -2.42
CA ILE A 100 4.32 1.87 -1.16
C ILE A 100 5.81 1.74 -0.80
N SER A 101 6.65 1.39 -1.78
CA SER A 101 8.10 1.26 -1.56
C SER A 101 8.74 2.63 -1.28
N GLN A 102 8.35 3.68 -2.00
CA GLN A 102 8.87 5.04 -1.80
C GLN A 102 8.51 5.59 -0.41
N ILE A 103 7.28 5.35 0.05
CA ILE A 103 6.82 5.74 1.38
C ILE A 103 7.61 4.98 2.44
N ALA A 104 7.76 3.66 2.31
CA ALA A 104 8.52 2.86 3.27
C ALA A 104 9.99 3.33 3.39
N ASP A 105 10.64 3.58 2.25
CA ASP A 105 12.02 4.10 2.23
C ASP A 105 12.11 5.48 2.88
N ALA A 106 11.15 6.38 2.58
CA ALA A 106 11.13 7.72 3.15
C ALA A 106 10.88 7.72 4.67
N VAL A 107 9.99 6.85 5.15
CA VAL A 107 9.73 6.65 6.58
C VAL A 107 10.98 6.13 7.28
N LEU A 108 11.67 5.14 6.70
CA LEU A 108 12.92 4.61 7.24
C LEU A 108 13.98 5.71 7.34
N VAL A 109 14.20 6.47 6.27
CA VAL A 109 15.16 7.60 6.27
C VAL A 109 14.80 8.64 7.32
N ALA A 110 13.54 9.09 7.37
CA ALA A 110 13.13 10.11 8.33
C ALA A 110 13.30 9.63 9.77
N ARG A 111 12.99 8.37 10.04
CA ARG A 111 13.17 7.76 11.36
C ARG A 111 14.65 7.64 11.74
N SER A 112 15.51 7.13 10.85
CA SER A 112 16.95 7.02 11.13
C SER A 112 17.61 8.38 11.39
N LEU A 113 17.06 9.47 10.82
CA LEU A 113 17.57 10.83 11.01
C LEU A 113 16.90 11.62 12.14
N GLY A 114 15.88 11.05 12.81
CA GLY A 114 15.03 11.78 13.77
C GLY A 114 14.27 12.97 13.17
N ALA A 115 14.10 12.98 11.84
CA ALA A 115 13.54 14.07 11.07
C ALA A 115 12.01 14.00 10.99
N THR A 116 11.38 15.13 10.66
CA THR A 116 9.94 15.17 10.37
C THR A 116 9.68 14.82 8.90
N LEU A 117 8.82 13.85 8.65
CA LEU A 117 8.39 13.46 7.31
C LEU A 117 7.29 14.42 6.81
N VAL A 118 7.44 14.96 5.61
CA VAL A 118 6.40 15.79 4.98
C VAL A 118 5.60 14.95 4.00
N ILE A 119 4.27 15.09 3.99
CA ILE A 119 3.39 14.39 3.06
C ILE A 119 3.84 14.70 1.61
N PRO A 120 4.03 13.67 0.77
CA PRO A 120 4.59 13.85 -0.56
C PRO A 120 3.54 14.38 -1.54
N ASP A 121 4.01 14.91 -2.66
CA ASP A 121 3.16 15.07 -3.84
C ASP A 121 3.27 13.87 -4.79
N ILE A 122 2.28 13.71 -5.67
CA ILE A 122 2.29 12.65 -6.68
C ILE A 122 2.63 13.27 -8.03
N ARG A 123 3.66 12.74 -8.68
CA ARG A 123 4.17 13.23 -9.97
C ARG A 123 3.75 12.32 -11.10
N GLY A 124 3.15 12.92 -12.13
CA GLY A 124 2.76 12.23 -13.34
C GLY A 124 3.92 12.01 -14.31
N SER A 125 3.59 11.47 -15.48
CA SER A 125 4.56 11.17 -16.53
C SER A 125 5.06 12.42 -17.25
N GLN A 126 4.27 13.50 -17.30
CA GLN A 126 4.67 14.74 -17.96
C GLN A 126 5.29 15.72 -16.95
N PRO A 127 6.31 16.50 -17.36
CA PRO A 127 6.85 17.56 -16.51
C PRO A 127 5.76 18.57 -16.14
N GLY A 128 5.60 18.80 -14.84
CA GLY A 128 4.56 19.70 -14.30
C GLY A 128 3.30 18.99 -13.84
N ASP A 129 3.09 17.73 -14.22
CA ASP A 129 2.00 16.92 -13.69
C ASP A 129 2.22 16.68 -12.19
N LYS A 130 1.42 17.35 -11.36
CA LYS A 130 1.41 17.21 -9.91
C LYS A 130 -0.01 17.00 -9.44
N ARG A 131 -0.20 16.01 -8.57
CA ARG A 131 -1.44 15.76 -7.84
C ARG A 131 -1.16 15.77 -6.35
N ASN A 132 -2.19 16.03 -5.56
CA ASN A 132 -2.09 16.01 -4.11
C ASN A 132 -2.13 14.58 -3.60
N PHE A 133 -1.58 14.34 -2.41
CA PHE A 133 -1.64 13.01 -1.78
C PHE A 133 -3.08 12.63 -1.45
N GLU A 134 -3.88 13.59 -0.96
CA GLU A 134 -5.29 13.40 -0.64
C GLU A 134 -6.19 13.03 -1.82
N ASP A 135 -5.72 13.22 -3.06
CA ASP A 135 -6.47 12.83 -4.26
C ASP A 135 -6.54 11.30 -4.43
N ILE A 136 -5.61 10.56 -3.80
CA ILE A 136 -5.49 9.10 -3.92
C ILE A 136 -5.50 8.40 -2.56
N TYR A 137 -4.96 9.03 -1.51
CA TYR A 137 -4.74 8.42 -0.21
C TYR A 137 -5.39 9.23 0.91
N ASP A 138 -5.89 8.54 1.94
CA ASP A 138 -6.43 9.20 3.13
C ASP A 138 -5.29 9.73 4.01
N VAL A 139 -5.18 11.06 4.12
CA VAL A 139 -4.15 11.74 4.90
C VAL A 139 -4.28 11.46 6.40
N ASP A 140 -5.50 11.45 6.92
CA ASP A 140 -5.74 11.32 8.36
C ASP A 140 -5.41 9.89 8.81
N VAL A 141 -5.81 8.89 8.03
CA VAL A 141 -5.43 7.48 8.26
C VAL A 141 -3.92 7.31 8.15
N PHE A 142 -3.27 7.93 7.16
CA PHE A 142 -1.82 7.87 7.02
C PHE A 142 -1.11 8.47 8.25
N MET A 143 -1.47 9.68 8.66
CA MET A 143 -0.87 10.34 9.83
C MET A 143 -1.07 9.54 11.11
N LYS A 144 -2.29 9.01 11.35
CA LYS A 144 -2.58 8.14 12.49
C LYS A 144 -1.73 6.86 12.47
N SER A 145 -1.53 6.26 11.29
CA SER A 145 -0.72 5.04 11.14
C SER A 145 0.77 5.24 11.43
N MET A 146 1.27 6.48 11.30
CA MET A 146 2.67 6.84 11.53
C MET A 146 2.95 7.28 12.98
N GLU A 147 1.91 7.47 13.80
CA GLU A 147 2.06 7.87 15.20
C GLU A 147 2.88 6.83 15.99
N GLY A 148 3.95 7.30 16.65
CA GLY A 148 4.95 6.46 17.32
C GLY A 148 6.03 5.88 16.40
N VAL A 149 5.97 6.12 15.09
CA VAL A 149 7.01 5.70 14.12
C VAL A 149 7.86 6.88 13.68
N VAL A 150 7.20 7.94 13.19
CA VAL A 150 7.83 9.16 12.68
C VAL A 150 6.84 10.31 12.79
N ARG A 151 7.35 11.53 13.03
CA ARG A 151 6.51 12.73 12.98
C ARG A 151 6.15 13.04 11.53
N VAL A 152 4.87 13.31 11.27
CA VAL A 152 4.38 13.65 9.93
C VAL A 152 3.78 15.06 9.94
N LEU A 153 4.09 15.85 8.92
CA LEU A 153 3.45 17.13 8.64
C LEU A 153 2.82 17.13 7.25
N LYS A 154 1.64 17.72 7.14
CA LYS A 154 0.94 17.87 5.86
C LYS A 154 1.72 18.75 4.88
N ASP A 155 2.08 19.94 5.33
CA ASP A 155 2.79 20.92 4.52
C ASP A 155 4.10 21.31 5.19
N LEU A 156 5.10 21.61 4.35
CA LEU A 156 6.36 22.14 4.82
C LEU A 156 6.13 23.56 5.40
N PRO A 157 6.69 23.89 6.57
CA PRO A 157 6.52 25.22 7.15
C PRO A 157 6.98 26.35 6.23
N SER A 158 6.25 27.47 6.22
CA SER A 158 6.48 28.61 5.30
C SER A 158 7.87 29.24 5.39
N HIS A 159 8.57 29.08 6.52
CA HIS A 159 9.93 29.56 6.71
C HIS A 159 11.00 28.69 6.01
N VAL A 160 10.66 27.46 5.62
CA VAL A 160 11.56 26.54 4.93
C VAL A 160 11.35 26.64 3.43
N SER A 161 12.35 27.13 2.71
CA SER A 161 12.29 27.25 1.25
C SER A 161 12.58 25.91 0.58
N THR A 162 11.62 25.38 -0.18
CA THR A 162 11.76 24.13 -0.95
C THR A 162 12.95 24.14 -1.91
N HIS A 163 13.31 25.31 -2.47
CA HIS A 163 14.44 25.46 -3.39
C HIS A 163 15.82 25.29 -2.71
N LYS A 164 15.87 25.38 -1.37
CA LYS A 164 17.10 25.22 -0.60
C LYS A 164 17.33 23.78 -0.11
N ILE A 165 16.35 22.89 -0.31
CA ILE A 165 16.43 21.51 0.16
C ILE A 165 17.29 20.69 -0.81
N ALA A 166 18.35 20.07 -0.28
CA ALA A 166 19.25 19.24 -1.06
C ALA A 166 18.54 17.96 -1.53
N ALA A 167 18.56 17.69 -2.84
CA ALA A 167 18.00 16.47 -3.39
C ALA A 167 19.02 15.32 -3.25
N VAL A 168 18.59 14.21 -2.66
CA VAL A 168 19.40 13.01 -2.42
C VAL A 168 18.76 11.82 -3.14
N LYS A 169 19.53 11.13 -3.97
CA LYS A 169 19.06 9.90 -4.61
C LYS A 169 19.18 8.73 -3.64
N VAL A 170 18.13 7.94 -3.53
CA VAL A 170 18.06 6.79 -2.62
C VAL A 170 17.60 5.55 -3.40
N PRO A 171 18.24 4.38 -3.21
CA PRO A 171 17.76 3.14 -3.83
C PRO A 171 16.43 2.70 -3.24
N ASN A 172 15.65 1.92 -4.00
CA ASN A 172 14.54 1.14 -3.45
C ASN A 172 15.05 0.16 -2.38
N ARG A 173 14.35 0.04 -1.25
CA ARG A 173 14.71 -0.77 -0.08
C ARG A 173 16.02 -0.27 0.52
N VAL A 174 16.00 0.99 0.92
CA VAL A 174 17.15 1.64 1.55
C VAL A 174 17.54 0.92 2.85
N THR A 175 18.83 0.83 3.14
CA THR A 175 19.36 0.26 4.38
C THR A 175 19.87 1.36 5.30
N GLU A 176 19.89 1.09 6.62
CA GLU A 176 20.43 2.04 7.60
C GLU A 176 21.89 2.40 7.33
N ASP A 177 22.72 1.44 6.91
CA ASP A 177 24.10 1.68 6.50
C ASP A 177 24.21 2.67 5.34
N TYR A 178 23.32 2.56 4.34
CA TYR A 178 23.29 3.48 3.22
C TYR A 178 22.91 4.89 3.69
N ILE A 179 21.95 4.99 4.60
CA ILE A 179 21.49 6.26 5.18
C ILE A 179 22.64 6.94 5.91
N ALA A 180 23.31 6.23 6.83
CA ALA A 180 24.42 6.76 7.62
C ALA A 180 25.60 7.25 6.74
N GLN A 181 25.90 6.52 5.65
CA GLN A 181 27.03 6.85 4.77
C GLN A 181 26.73 7.96 3.76
N HIS A 182 25.50 8.00 3.21
CA HIS A 182 25.20 8.84 2.04
C HIS A 182 24.18 9.94 2.31
N VAL A 183 23.23 9.72 3.21
CA VAL A 183 22.11 10.65 3.44
C VAL A 183 22.38 11.52 4.67
N GLU A 184 22.80 10.91 5.78
CA GLU A 184 23.04 11.59 7.05
C GLU A 184 24.05 12.74 6.95
N PRO A 185 25.20 12.62 6.25
CA PRO A 185 26.15 13.73 6.14
C PRO A 185 25.55 14.95 5.43
N ILE A 186 24.71 14.71 4.42
CA ILE A 186 24.01 15.77 3.68
C ILE A 186 22.95 16.40 4.57
N TYR A 187 22.19 15.57 5.28
CA TYR A 187 21.18 16.02 6.23
C TYR A 187 21.77 16.89 7.34
N ARG A 188 22.84 16.44 8.00
CA ARG A 188 23.52 17.22 9.05
C ARG A 188 24.04 18.56 8.54
N SER A 189 24.48 18.64 7.29
CA SER A 189 24.98 19.90 6.69
C SER A 189 23.86 20.87 6.28
N LYS A 190 22.71 20.35 5.81
CA LYS A 190 21.65 21.15 5.20
C LYS A 190 20.42 21.33 6.09
N GLY A 191 20.28 20.52 7.13
CA GLY A 191 19.13 20.43 8.01
C GLY A 191 17.89 19.78 7.38
N SER A 192 17.78 19.67 6.06
CA SER A 192 16.64 19.03 5.40
C SER A 192 17.04 18.46 4.05
N VAL A 193 16.39 17.35 3.66
CA VAL A 193 16.69 16.65 2.42
C VAL A 193 15.41 16.32 1.64
N ARG A 194 15.55 16.26 0.31
CA ARG A 194 14.50 15.81 -0.60
C ARG A 194 14.92 14.49 -1.22
N LEU A 195 14.20 13.42 -0.92
CA LEU A 195 14.52 12.10 -1.43
C LEU A 195 13.99 11.96 -2.87
N ALA A 196 14.82 11.37 -3.70
CA ALA A 196 14.46 10.92 -5.04
C ALA A 196 14.77 9.43 -5.14
N THR A 197 13.75 8.61 -4.89
CA THR A 197 13.89 7.15 -4.98
C THR A 197 14.11 6.75 -6.43
N TYR A 198 15.12 5.92 -6.68
CA TYR A 198 15.34 5.31 -7.98
C TYR A 198 15.14 3.81 -7.89
N PHE A 199 14.51 3.27 -8.92
CA PHE A 199 14.27 1.83 -9.06
C PHE A 199 15.31 1.26 -10.02
N PRO A 200 16.36 0.57 -9.52
CA PRO A 200 17.35 -0.04 -10.41
C PRO A 200 16.67 -1.10 -11.27
N SER A 201 16.85 -0.99 -12.59
CA SER A 201 16.41 -2.04 -13.50
C SER A 201 17.24 -3.29 -13.26
N ILE A 202 16.59 -4.41 -12.91
CA ILE A 202 17.25 -5.73 -12.87
C ILE A 202 17.59 -6.16 -14.29
N ASN A 203 18.80 -5.85 -14.75
CA ASN A 203 19.27 -6.29 -16.05
C ASN A 203 19.78 -7.73 -15.93
N MET A 204 18.90 -8.71 -16.16
CA MET A 204 19.19 -10.15 -16.01
C MET A 204 20.29 -10.68 -16.95
N ARG A 205 20.84 -9.84 -17.84
CA ARG A 205 21.84 -10.22 -18.85
C ARG A 205 23.28 -10.36 -18.33
N LYS A 206 23.58 -9.99 -17.08
CA LYS A 206 24.96 -10.01 -16.53
C LYS A 206 25.22 -11.06 -15.45
N ALA A 207 24.41 -12.13 -15.40
CA ALA A 207 24.64 -13.27 -14.50
C ALA A 207 25.47 -14.40 -15.15
N GLY A 208 26.24 -14.10 -16.19
CA GLY A 208 27.12 -15.06 -16.85
C GLY A 208 28.40 -14.38 -17.30
N GLU A 209 29.33 -14.18 -16.36
CA GLU A 209 30.78 -14.15 -16.57
C GLU A 209 31.47 -13.68 -15.29
N LYS A 210 31.84 -14.64 -14.44
CA LYS A 210 33.01 -14.52 -13.56
C LYS A 210 33.73 -15.86 -13.57
N LYS A 211 34.83 -15.86 -14.33
CA LYS A 211 36.02 -16.73 -14.35
C LYS A 211 35.82 -18.25 -14.31
#